data_AF-A0A1F7H8K2-F1
#
_entry.id   AF-A0A1F7H8K2-F1
#
_cell.length_a   1.000
_cell.length_b   1.000
_cell.length_c   1.000
_cell.angle_alpha   90.00
_cell.angle_beta   90.00
_cell.angle_gamma   90.00
#
_symmetry.space_group_name_H-M   'P 1'
#
loop_
_entity.id
_entity.type
_entity.pdbx_description
1 polymer ?
#
loop_
_entity_poly.entity_id
_entity_poly.type
_entity_poly.pdbx_seq_one_letter_code
_entity_poly.pdbx_strand_id
1 'polypeptide(L)'
;MPSITDLIIRLQPYSRGLKEFIKKHQDFAEALKVNNPNRFVSVGGIVISFSPLVPKDKIIGFYVYDNKEEKFKQDIIVDVMGEDKEFVVYTRYKIKSSCVKDINEFEQKYGKGIYYKGFHWPKFEEIPEALKPNARIALQLAKLKNLEPKNLTEAEIEKFDRELTELGV
;
A
#
# COMPACT_ATOMS: atom_id res chain seq x y z
N MET A 1 7.85 -7.83 23.47
CA MET A 1 6.50 -7.67 22.88
C MET A 1 6.67 -7.25 21.43
N PRO A 2 5.84 -7.72 20.48
CA PRO A 2 5.89 -7.26 19.09
C PRO A 2 5.56 -5.77 19.00
N SER A 3 6.25 -5.04 18.12
CA SER A 3 5.97 -3.62 17.88
C SER A 3 4.63 -3.43 17.14
N ILE A 4 4.07 -2.21 17.16
CA ILE A 4 2.89 -1.87 16.34
C ILE A 4 3.18 -2.13 14.85
N THR A 5 4.40 -1.81 14.40
CA THR A 5 4.88 -2.12 13.05
C THR A 5 4.83 -3.61 12.74
N ASP A 6 5.26 -4.47 13.67
CA ASP A 6 5.17 -5.93 13.51
C ASP A 6 3.72 -6.40 13.36
N LEU A 7 2.79 -5.81 14.10
CA LEU A 7 1.37 -6.13 14.00
C LEU A 7 0.80 -5.71 12.64
N ILE A 8 1.09 -4.48 12.20
CA ILE A 8 0.67 -3.97 10.89
C ILE A 8 1.14 -4.89 9.77
N ILE A 9 2.43 -5.25 9.76
CA ILE A 9 3.03 -6.13 8.75
C ILE A 9 2.36 -7.51 8.76
N ARG A 10 2.08 -8.07 9.93
CA ARG A 10 1.43 -9.39 10.06
C ARG A 10 0.04 -9.40 9.43
N LEU A 11 -0.72 -8.33 9.63
CA LEU A 11 -2.10 -8.18 9.14
C LEU A 11 -2.17 -7.89 7.64
N GLN A 12 -1.07 -7.44 7.00
CA GLN A 12 -1.07 -7.22 5.56
C GLN A 12 -1.06 -8.55 4.78
N PRO A 13 -1.68 -8.59 3.58
CA PRO A 13 -1.70 -9.75 2.68
C PRO A 13 -0.35 -9.99 1.96
N TYR A 14 0.77 -9.69 2.62
CA TYR A 14 2.10 -9.98 2.09
C TYR A 14 2.43 -11.46 2.17
N SER A 15 3.24 -11.92 1.22
CA SER A 15 3.86 -13.25 1.26
C SER A 15 4.75 -13.41 2.50
N ARG A 16 5.08 -14.65 2.82
CA ARG A 16 5.95 -14.96 3.95
C ARG A 16 7.34 -14.35 3.76
N GLY A 17 7.93 -14.48 2.58
CA GLY A 17 9.25 -13.93 2.26
C GLY A 17 9.28 -12.42 2.40
N LEU A 18 8.28 -11.71 1.87
CA LEU A 18 8.19 -10.26 2.02
C LEU A 18 8.05 -9.84 3.49
N LYS A 19 7.22 -10.53 4.29
CA LYS A 19 7.10 -10.25 5.74
C LYS A 19 8.42 -10.46 6.47
N GLU A 20 9.18 -11.50 6.12
CA GLU A 20 10.50 -11.77 6.70
C GLU A 20 11.53 -10.72 6.24
N PHE A 21 11.48 -10.29 4.98
CA PHE A 21 12.36 -9.26 4.43
C PHE A 21 12.14 -7.91 5.12
N ILE A 22 10.88 -7.45 5.25
CA ILE A 22 10.54 -6.19 5.93
C ILE A 22 11.08 -6.18 7.38
N LYS A 23 11.03 -7.30 8.09
CA LYS A 23 11.55 -7.40 9.46
C LYS A 23 13.07 -7.30 9.54
N LYS A 24 13.78 -7.76 8.50
CA LYS A 24 15.25 -7.75 8.43
C LYS A 24 15.80 -6.41 7.91
N HIS A 25 15.06 -5.74 7.05
CA HIS A 25 15.46 -4.52 6.34
C HIS A 25 14.62 -3.33 6.82
N GLN A 26 15.10 -2.65 7.86
CA GLN A 26 14.38 -1.54 8.49
C GLN A 26 14.19 -0.35 7.54
N ASP A 27 15.18 -0.05 6.72
CA ASP A 27 15.12 0.94 5.65
C ASP A 27 14.00 0.65 4.64
N PHE A 28 13.83 -0.62 4.25
CA PHE A 28 12.70 -1.06 3.45
C PHE A 28 11.38 -0.83 4.17
N ALA A 29 11.30 -1.22 5.45
CA ALA A 29 10.10 -1.05 6.26
C ALA A 29 9.69 0.43 6.39
N GLU A 30 10.65 1.32 6.65
CA GLU A 30 10.42 2.76 6.77
C GLU A 30 9.91 3.40 5.47
N ALA A 31 10.31 2.84 4.32
CA ALA A 31 9.86 3.30 3.01
C ALA A 31 8.41 2.92 2.68
N LEU A 32 7.81 1.96 3.40
CA LEU A 32 6.42 1.52 3.17
C LEU A 32 5.40 2.47 3.80
N LYS A 33 4.37 2.83 3.03
CA LYS A 33 3.29 3.71 3.50
C LYS A 33 2.46 3.05 4.59
N VAL A 34 2.25 1.73 4.53
CA VAL A 34 1.49 0.99 5.54
C VAL A 34 2.04 1.12 6.95
N ASN A 35 3.35 1.33 7.10
CA ASN A 35 4.00 1.50 8.39
C ASN A 35 3.80 2.90 8.99
N ASN A 36 3.06 3.77 8.30
CA ASN A 36 2.68 5.10 8.74
C ASN A 36 1.15 5.21 8.85
N PRO A 37 0.49 4.43 9.75
CA PRO A 37 -0.97 4.33 9.82
C PRO A 37 -1.66 5.63 10.24
N ASN A 38 -0.94 6.60 10.81
CA ASN A 38 -1.48 7.92 11.12
C ASN A 38 -1.75 8.74 9.85
N ARG A 39 -1.03 8.45 8.76
CA ARG A 39 -1.16 9.14 7.49
C ARG A 39 -1.90 8.32 6.45
N PHE A 40 -1.66 7.02 6.41
CA PHE A 40 -2.17 6.16 5.36
C PHE A 40 -3.18 5.14 5.90
N VAL A 41 -4.21 4.88 5.12
CA VAL A 41 -5.17 3.80 5.36
C VAL A 41 -4.97 2.73 4.29
N SER A 42 -4.75 1.50 4.72
CA SER A 42 -4.54 0.36 3.83
C SER A 42 -5.83 -0.03 3.09
N VAL A 43 -5.72 -0.36 1.80
CA VAL A 43 -6.81 -1.00 1.02
C VAL A 43 -6.83 -2.52 1.25
N GLY A 44 -5.96 -3.06 2.10
CA GLY A 44 -6.02 -4.45 2.54
C GLY A 44 -5.83 -5.49 1.43
N GLY A 45 -5.16 -5.14 0.34
CA GLY A 45 -5.00 -5.99 -0.83
C GLY A 45 -3.70 -5.69 -1.59
N ILE A 46 -3.19 -6.70 -2.28
CA ILE A 46 -2.08 -6.58 -3.23
C ILE A 46 -2.58 -6.84 -4.66
N VAL A 47 -1.92 -6.21 -5.62
CA VAL A 47 -2.06 -6.52 -7.04
C VAL A 47 -0.70 -7.01 -7.52
N ILE A 48 -0.71 -8.14 -8.21
CA ILE A 48 0.50 -8.70 -8.81
C ILE A 48 0.45 -8.45 -10.31
N SER A 49 1.55 -7.95 -10.86
CA SER A 49 1.73 -7.76 -12.29
C SER A 49 3.16 -8.14 -12.70
N PHE A 50 3.35 -8.30 -14.00
CA PHE A 50 4.64 -8.65 -14.59
C PHE A 50 4.91 -7.71 -15.77
N SER A 51 6.09 -7.10 -15.80
CA SER A 51 6.47 -6.27 -16.95
C SER A 51 6.96 -7.15 -18.09
N PRO A 52 6.53 -6.92 -19.34
CA PRO A 52 7.07 -7.64 -20.49
C PRO A 52 8.57 -7.36 -20.72
N LEU A 53 9.11 -6.28 -20.13
CA LEU A 53 10.52 -5.91 -20.26
C LEU A 53 11.44 -6.67 -19.33
N VAL A 54 10.93 -7.02 -18.15
CA VAL A 54 11.67 -7.77 -17.13
C VAL A 54 10.73 -8.85 -16.56
N PRO A 55 10.38 -9.87 -17.38
CA PRO A 55 9.27 -10.79 -17.07
C PRO A 55 9.55 -11.73 -15.89
N LYS A 56 10.81 -11.84 -15.46
CA LYS A 56 11.20 -12.62 -14.28
C LYS A 56 10.87 -11.91 -12.96
N ASP A 57 10.80 -10.58 -12.99
CA ASP A 57 10.52 -9.80 -11.79
C ASP A 57 9.00 -9.74 -11.57
N LYS A 58 8.58 -9.99 -10.33
CA LYS A 58 7.17 -9.90 -9.92
C LYS A 58 6.93 -8.54 -9.27
N ILE A 59 6.04 -7.74 -9.87
CA ILE A 59 5.68 -6.40 -9.39
C ILE A 59 4.46 -6.52 -8.49
N ILE A 60 4.61 -6.14 -7.23
CA ILE A 60 3.58 -6.15 -6.19
C ILE A 60 3.18 -4.70 -5.92
N GLY A 61 1.97 -4.35 -6.32
CA GLY A 61 1.34 -3.07 -6.02
C GLY A 61 0.51 -3.16 -4.75
N PHE A 62 0.81 -2.33 -3.76
CA PHE A 62 0.05 -2.24 -2.52
C PHE A 62 -0.65 -0.88 -2.42
N TYR A 63 -1.98 -0.88 -2.36
CA TYR A 63 -2.77 0.35 -2.41
C TYR A 63 -3.05 0.89 -1.01
N VAL A 64 -2.92 2.20 -0.87
CA VAL A 64 -3.26 2.94 0.33
C VAL A 64 -4.00 4.22 -0.03
N TYR A 65 -4.77 4.75 0.91
CA TYR A 65 -5.31 6.09 0.85
C TYR A 65 -4.47 7.03 1.72
N ASP A 66 -4.04 8.18 1.20
CA ASP A 66 -3.32 9.21 1.95
C ASP A 66 -4.32 10.21 2.55
N ASN A 67 -4.52 10.17 3.86
CA ASN A 67 -5.47 11.05 4.56
C ASN A 67 -5.10 12.52 4.44
N LYS A 68 -3.81 12.84 4.26
CA LYS A 68 -3.32 14.21 4.20
C LYS A 68 -3.52 14.83 2.82
N GLU A 69 -3.31 14.04 1.77
CA GLU A 69 -3.39 14.49 0.37
C GLU A 69 -4.71 14.09 -0.30
N GLU A 70 -5.59 13.40 0.43
CA GLU A 70 -6.91 12.94 0.00
C GLU A 70 -6.93 12.22 -1.35
N LYS A 71 -5.95 11.32 -1.54
CA LYS A 71 -5.80 10.56 -2.78
C LYS A 71 -5.23 9.18 -2.53
N PHE A 72 -5.53 8.27 -3.44
CA PHE A 72 -4.90 6.96 -3.43
C PHE A 72 -3.43 7.04 -3.85
N LYS A 73 -2.64 6.18 -3.23
CA LYS A 73 -1.23 5.97 -3.55
C LYS A 73 -0.96 4.47 -3.59
N GLN A 74 0.12 4.12 -4.27
CA GLN A 74 0.60 2.75 -4.33
C GLN A 74 2.02 2.67 -3.78
N ASP A 75 2.31 1.66 -2.96
CA ASP A 75 3.69 1.17 -2.79
C ASP A 75 3.98 0.18 -3.92
N ILE A 76 5.10 0.41 -4.61
CA ILE A 76 5.56 -0.46 -5.70
C ILE A 76 6.72 -1.28 -5.15
N ILE A 77 6.45 -2.55 -4.87
CA ILE A 77 7.45 -3.52 -4.41
C ILE A 77 7.74 -4.46 -5.56
N VAL A 78 9.01 -4.77 -5.80
CA VAL A 78 9.43 -5.76 -6.78
C VAL A 78 10.11 -6.91 -6.07
N ASP A 79 9.60 -8.12 -6.27
CA ASP A 79 10.27 -9.36 -5.94
C ASP A 79 11.18 -9.74 -7.13
N VAL A 80 12.49 -9.62 -6.90
CA VAL A 80 13.53 -9.81 -7.91
C VAL A 80 13.59 -11.29 -8.26
N MET A 81 13.49 -11.61 -9.55
CA MET A 81 13.40 -13.00 -10.05
C MET A 81 12.16 -13.80 -9.59
N GLY A 82 11.27 -13.20 -8.79
CA GLY A 82 9.99 -13.80 -8.39
C GLY A 82 10.11 -14.95 -7.37
N GLU A 83 11.24 -15.06 -6.67
CA GLU A 83 11.53 -16.17 -5.75
C GLU A 83 11.10 -15.91 -4.30
N ASP A 84 10.49 -14.76 -4.00
CA ASP A 84 10.07 -14.35 -2.65
C ASP A 84 11.24 -14.23 -1.65
N LYS A 85 12.42 -13.84 -2.14
CA LYS A 85 13.67 -13.78 -1.34
C LYS A 85 14.31 -12.40 -1.31
N GLU A 86 14.26 -11.68 -2.42
CA GLU A 86 14.90 -10.37 -2.58
C GLU A 86 13.89 -9.37 -3.09
N PHE A 87 13.77 -8.24 -2.39
CA PHE A 87 12.77 -7.23 -2.70
C PHE A 87 13.38 -5.85 -2.83
N VAL A 88 12.80 -5.06 -3.73
CA VAL A 88 13.09 -3.64 -3.89
C VAL A 88 11.80 -2.85 -3.80
N VAL A 89 11.74 -1.85 -2.92
CA VAL A 89 10.64 -0.87 -2.91
C VAL A 89 11.05 0.36 -3.69
N TYR A 90 10.19 0.79 -4.60
CA TYR A 90 10.37 2.00 -5.39
C TYR A 90 9.48 3.10 -4.82
N THR A 91 10.09 4.22 -4.43
CA THR A 91 9.40 5.29 -3.72
C THR A 91 10.05 6.65 -4.00
N ARG A 92 9.38 7.73 -3.60
CA ARG A 92 9.97 9.09 -3.56
C ARG A 92 10.73 9.35 -2.25
N TYR A 93 10.62 8.45 -1.29
CA TYR A 93 11.26 8.59 0.01
C TYR A 93 12.78 8.39 -0.12
N LYS A 94 13.55 9.41 0.26
CA LYS A 94 15.00 9.44 0.06
C LYS A 94 15.70 8.73 1.22
N ILE A 95 15.88 7.42 1.10
CA ILE A 95 16.78 6.62 1.95
C ILE A 95 17.91 6.05 1.09
N LYS A 96 19.14 6.10 1.59
CA LYS A 96 20.27 5.39 0.98
C LYS A 96 20.21 3.91 1.37
N SER A 97 19.73 3.06 0.47
CA SER A 97 19.60 1.62 0.66
C SER A 97 19.80 0.87 -0.66
N SER A 98 20.19 -0.40 -0.60
CA SER A 98 20.20 -1.28 -1.78
C SER A 98 18.80 -1.74 -2.19
N CYS A 99 17.86 -1.76 -1.24
CA CYS A 99 16.49 -2.27 -1.42
C CYS A 99 15.42 -1.17 -1.45
N VAL A 100 15.82 0.09 -1.34
CA VAL A 100 14.95 1.26 -1.56
C VAL A 100 15.52 2.07 -2.73
N LYS A 101 14.72 2.25 -3.78
CA LYS A 101 15.13 2.96 -5.01
C LYS A 101 14.15 4.07 -5.37
N ASP A 102 14.60 5.04 -6.18
CA ASP A 102 13.70 6.11 -6.63
C ASP A 102 12.65 5.56 -7.59
N ILE A 103 11.41 6.03 -7.46
CA ILE A 103 10.31 5.63 -8.37
C ILE A 103 10.60 5.89 -9.84
N ASN A 104 11.44 6.87 -10.19
CA ASN A 104 11.86 7.12 -11.56
C ASN A 104 12.69 5.95 -12.11
N GLU A 105 13.48 5.25 -11.27
CA GLU A 105 14.23 4.07 -11.68
C GLU A 105 13.28 2.92 -12.05
N PHE A 106 12.14 2.81 -11.36
CA PHE A 106 11.08 1.87 -11.74
C PHE A 106 10.53 2.18 -13.12
N GLU A 107 10.16 3.43 -13.37
CA GLU A 107 9.60 3.84 -14.67
C GLU A 107 10.60 3.61 -15.82
N GLN A 108 11.89 3.85 -15.58
CA GLN A 108 12.97 3.59 -16.54
C GLN A 108 13.15 2.09 -16.81
N LYS A 109 13.17 1.26 -15.77
CA LYS A 109 13.42 -0.19 -15.88
C LYS A 109 12.21 -0.97 -16.41
N TYR A 110 11.02 -0.71 -15.86
CA TYR A 110 9.83 -1.53 -16.11
C TYR A 110 8.80 -0.87 -17.05
N GLY A 111 8.85 0.45 -17.22
CA GLY A 111 7.83 1.21 -17.94
C GLY A 111 8.14 1.58 -19.38
N LYS A 112 9.43 1.65 -19.79
CA LYS A 112 9.89 2.28 -21.06
C LYS A 112 8.98 3.45 -21.50
N GLY A 113 8.60 4.31 -20.55
CA GLY A 113 7.88 5.56 -20.78
C GLY A 113 6.34 5.55 -20.80
N ILE A 114 5.64 4.41 -20.85
CA ILE A 114 4.15 4.42 -20.96
C ILE A 114 3.44 3.49 -19.97
N TYR A 115 3.88 2.23 -19.82
CA TYR A 115 3.11 1.19 -19.12
C TYR A 115 2.87 1.45 -17.63
N TYR A 116 3.72 2.24 -16.99
CA TYR A 116 3.65 2.51 -15.55
C TYR A 116 3.79 4.00 -15.18
N LYS A 117 3.67 4.90 -16.16
CA LYS A 117 3.85 6.33 -15.92
C LYS A 117 2.75 6.83 -14.99
N GLY A 118 3.14 7.40 -13.85
CA GLY A 118 2.19 7.95 -12.86
C GLY A 118 1.34 6.91 -12.11
N PHE A 119 1.63 5.62 -12.28
CA PHE A 119 0.84 4.51 -11.72
C PHE A 119 0.82 4.48 -10.18
N HIS A 120 1.75 5.17 -9.54
CA HIS A 120 1.84 5.28 -8.08
C HIS A 120 0.83 6.26 -7.45
N TRP A 121 0.06 6.99 -8.26
CA TRP A 121 -1.07 7.84 -7.84
C TRP A 121 -2.35 7.47 -8.60
N PRO A 122 -2.88 6.25 -8.37
CA PRO A 122 -4.07 5.80 -9.07
C PRO A 122 -5.29 6.65 -8.65
N LYS A 123 -6.20 6.89 -9.59
CA LYS A 123 -7.57 7.32 -9.29
C LYS A 123 -8.38 6.13 -8.80
N PHE A 124 -9.53 6.39 -8.17
CA PHE A 124 -10.41 5.32 -7.68
C PHE A 124 -10.84 4.37 -8.81
N GLU A 125 -11.09 4.91 -10.00
CA GLU A 125 -11.52 4.15 -11.18
C GLU A 125 -10.42 3.21 -11.69
N GLU A 126 -9.15 3.53 -11.41
CA GLU A 126 -7.96 2.77 -11.81
C GLU A 126 -7.60 1.67 -10.79
N ILE A 127 -8.23 1.67 -9.61
CA ILE A 127 -8.11 0.57 -8.65
C ILE A 127 -8.82 -0.66 -9.23
N PRO A 128 -8.20 -1.85 -9.22
CA PRO A 128 -8.86 -3.07 -9.71
C PRO A 128 -10.20 -3.33 -9.03
N GLU A 129 -11.20 -3.76 -9.80
CA GLU A 129 -12.58 -4.00 -9.31
C GLU A 129 -12.64 -4.83 -8.04
N ALA A 130 -11.82 -5.88 -7.94
CA ALA A 130 -11.75 -6.75 -6.77
C ALA A 130 -11.31 -6.02 -5.48
N LEU A 131 -10.60 -4.88 -5.60
CA LEU A 131 -10.15 -4.07 -4.46
C LEU A 131 -11.02 -2.83 -4.23
N LYS A 132 -11.97 -2.51 -5.13
CA LYS A 132 -12.84 -1.34 -4.95
C LYS A 132 -13.68 -1.38 -3.67
N PRO A 133 -14.23 -2.52 -3.22
CA PRO A 133 -14.92 -2.58 -1.92
C PRO A 133 -14.01 -2.14 -0.77
N ASN A 134 -12.79 -2.67 -0.70
CA ASN A 134 -11.83 -2.28 0.33
C ASN A 134 -11.37 -0.82 0.19
N ALA A 135 -11.28 -0.30 -1.04
CA ALA A 135 -10.95 1.10 -1.27
C ALA A 135 -12.05 2.04 -0.75
N ARG A 136 -13.34 1.64 -0.83
CA ARG A 136 -14.45 2.39 -0.21
C ARG A 136 -14.36 2.36 1.30
N ILE A 137 -14.06 1.21 1.89
CA ILE A 137 -13.81 1.08 3.34
C ILE A 137 -12.67 2.00 3.77
N ALA A 138 -11.55 2.00 3.03
CA ALA A 138 -10.42 2.87 3.32
C ALA A 138 -10.80 4.36 3.29
N LEU A 139 -11.64 4.78 2.35
CA LEU A 139 -12.17 6.16 2.28
C LEU A 139 -13.05 6.49 3.49
N GLN A 140 -13.93 5.59 3.92
CA GLN A 140 -14.77 5.78 5.11
C GLN A 140 -13.92 5.88 6.38
N LEU A 141 -12.96 4.98 6.56
CA LEU A 141 -12.02 4.99 7.69
C LEU A 141 -11.14 6.26 7.70
N ALA A 142 -10.76 6.77 6.53
CA ALA A 142 -10.03 8.02 6.42
C ALA A 142 -10.85 9.23 6.89
N LYS A 143 -12.13 9.30 6.50
CA LYS A 143 -13.06 10.33 6.98
C LYS A 143 -13.22 10.26 8.49
N LEU A 144 -13.38 9.05 9.04
CA LEU A 144 -13.45 8.82 10.48
C LEU A 144 -12.22 9.30 11.22
N LYS A 145 -11.02 9.06 10.69
CA LYS A 145 -9.76 9.55 11.31
C LYS A 145 -9.63 11.07 11.31
N ASN A 146 -10.21 11.73 10.32
CA ASN A 146 -10.21 13.20 10.24
C ASN A 146 -11.29 13.83 11.14
N LEU A 147 -12.29 13.06 11.56
CA LEU A 147 -13.22 13.45 12.62
C LEU A 147 -12.50 13.20 13.95
N GLU A 148 -12.14 14.26 14.68
CA GLU A 148 -11.58 14.07 16.02
C GLU A 148 -12.53 13.19 16.85
N PRO A 149 -12.05 12.16 17.57
CA PRO A 149 -12.92 11.23 18.30
C PRO A 149 -13.79 11.89 19.38
N LYS A 150 -13.53 13.17 19.70
CA LYS A 150 -14.36 14.00 20.58
C LYS A 150 -15.63 14.57 19.91
N ASN A 151 -15.78 14.43 18.59
CA ASN A 151 -16.87 15.04 17.81
C ASN A 151 -17.76 14.01 17.09
N LEU A 152 -17.54 12.71 17.28
CA LEU A 152 -18.39 11.68 16.69
C LEU A 152 -19.60 11.43 17.59
N THR A 153 -20.79 11.67 17.07
CA THR A 153 -22.05 11.33 17.74
C THR A 153 -22.30 9.81 17.64
N GLU A 154 -23.06 9.25 18.59
CA GLU A 154 -23.49 7.84 18.54
C GLU A 154 -24.20 7.50 17.23
N ALA A 155 -24.98 8.44 16.69
CA ALA A 155 -25.66 8.28 15.40
C ALA A 155 -24.69 8.18 14.20
N GLU A 156 -23.56 8.90 14.25
CA GLU A 156 -22.51 8.76 13.24
C GLU A 156 -21.81 7.42 13.38
N ILE A 157 -21.49 6.98 14.60
CA ILE A 157 -20.90 5.66 14.86
C ILE A 157 -21.83 4.54 14.35
N GLU A 158 -23.12 4.57 14.68
CA GLU A 158 -24.11 3.59 14.19
C GLU A 158 -24.29 3.63 12.66
N LYS A 159 -24.13 4.80 12.05
CA LYS A 159 -24.16 4.92 10.59
C LYS A 159 -22.93 4.26 9.97
N PHE A 160 -21.75 4.49 10.54
CA PHE A 160 -20.51 3.86 10.09
C PHE A 160 -20.53 2.34 10.29
N ASP A 161 -21.03 1.84 11.42
CA ASP A 161 -21.14 0.41 11.68
C ASP A 161 -22.08 -0.27 10.67
N ARG A 162 -23.20 0.37 10.32
CA ARG A 162 -24.08 -0.10 9.25
C ARG A 162 -23.39 -0.11 7.89
N GLU A 163 -22.72 0.98 7.54
CA GLU A 163 -21.99 1.08 6.26
C GLU A 163 -20.86 0.05 6.13
N LEU A 164 -20.17 -0.29 7.22
CA LEU A 164 -19.13 -1.34 7.24
C LEU A 164 -19.74 -2.75 7.13
N THR A 165 -20.86 -3.00 7.83
CA THR A 165 -21.58 -4.28 7.78
C THR A 165 -22.13 -4.54 6.37
N GLU A 166 -22.67 -3.51 5.70
CA GLU A 166 -23.16 -3.61 4.31
C GLU A 166 -22.05 -3.88 3.29
N LEU A 167 -20.81 -3.54 3.62
CA LEU A 167 -19.62 -3.83 2.81
C LEU A 167 -19.02 -5.21 3.08
N GLY A 168 -19.59 -5.99 4.01
CA GLY A 168 -19.18 -7.36 4.31
C GLY A 168 -17.94 -7.49 5.19
N VAL A 169 -17.69 -6.50 6.06
CA VAL A 169 -16.67 -6.55 7.12
C VAL A 169 -17.32 -6.85 8.46
#